data_AF-A0A836U3G3-F1
#
_entry.id   AF-A0A836U3G3-F1
#
_cell.length_a   1.000
_cell.length_b   1.000
_cell.length_c   1.000
_cell.angle_alpha   90.00
_cell.angle_beta   90.00
_cell.angle_gamma   90.00
#
_symmetry.space_group_name_H-M   'P 1'
#
loop_
_entity.id
_entity.type
_entity.pdbx_description
1 polymer ?
#
loop_
_entity_poly.entity_id
_entity_poly.type
_entity_poly.pdbx_seq_one_letter_code
_entity_poly.pdbx_strand_id
1 'polypeptide(L)' 'MLKTDELHGTLTALMVAIEAGDGDDLRSLLSTLDRQRDALTEEDPAMLRHCLEKRSYAKAIDFLEGRDEASATPNC' A
#
# COMPACT_ATOMS: atom_id res chain seq x y z
N MET A 1 4.92 4.41 13.86
CA MET A 1 3.57 3.90 13.52
C MET A 1 2.72 4.88 12.70
N LEU A 2 2.86 6.21 12.80
CA LEU A 2 2.09 7.16 11.95
C LEU A 2 2.24 6.90 10.43
N LYS A 3 3.46 6.65 9.96
CA LYS A 3 3.77 6.50 8.52
C LYS A 3 3.03 5.33 7.86
N THR A 4 2.82 4.27 8.61
CA THR A 4 2.12 3.05 8.19
C THR A 4 0.60 3.28 8.11
N ASP A 5 0.05 4.04 9.06
CA ASP A 5 -1.36 4.46 9.10
C ASP A 5 -1.68 5.41 7.94
N GLU A 6 -0.80 6.37 7.65
CA GLU A 6 -0.91 7.28 6.50
C GLU A 6 -0.88 6.52 5.17
N LEU A 7 0.00 5.53 5.05
CA LEU A 7 0.09 4.67 3.88
C LEU A 7 -1.19 3.82 3.70
N HIS A 8 -1.68 3.23 4.80
CA HIS A 8 -2.93 2.48 4.81
C HIS A 8 -4.13 3.33 4.37
N GLY A 9 -4.25 4.54 4.90
CA GLY A 9 -5.29 5.49 4.50
C GLY A 9 -5.21 5.86 3.02
N THR A 10 -3.99 6.09 2.50
CA THR A 10 -3.77 6.43 1.09
C THR A 10 -4.14 5.26 0.17
N LEU A 11 -3.75 4.03 0.53
CA LEU A 11 -4.10 2.82 -0.23
C LEU A 11 -5.61 2.58 -0.26
N THR A 12 -6.28 2.77 0.87
CA THR A 12 -7.74 2.60 0.98
C THR A 12 -8.48 3.64 0.15
N ALA A 13 -8.08 4.92 0.24
CA ALA A 13 -8.65 5.99 -0.58
C ALA A 13 -8.41 5.75 -2.07
N LEU A 14 -7.23 5.21 -2.44
CA LEU A 14 -6.93 4.86 -3.83
C LEU A 14 -7.87 3.78 -4.35
N MET A 15 -8.17 2.74 -3.57
CA MET A 15 -9.13 1.71 -3.95
C MET A 15 -10.54 2.30 -4.18
N VAL A 16 -11.00 3.16 -3.28
CA VAL A 16 -12.29 3.85 -3.41
C VAL A 16 -12.33 4.71 -4.69
N ALA A 17 -11.28 5.47 -4.98
CA ALA A 17 -11.20 6.28 -6.19
C ALA A 17 -11.20 5.44 -7.49
N ILE A 18 -10.54 4.28 -7.48
CA ILE A 18 -10.57 3.32 -8.60
C ILE A 18 -12.01 2.82 -8.83
N GLU A 19 -12.72 2.44 -7.76
CA GLU A 19 -14.09 1.93 -7.83
C GLU A 19 -15.10 3.01 -8.27
N ALA A 20 -14.90 4.25 -7.80
CA ALA A 20 -15.73 5.39 -8.16
C ALA A 20 -15.48 5.90 -9.59
N GLY A 21 -14.32 5.58 -10.18
CA GLY A 21 -13.89 6.11 -11.47
C GLY A 21 -13.45 7.57 -11.41
N ASP A 22 -13.05 8.08 -10.24
CA ASP A 22 -12.62 9.46 -10.08
C ASP A 22 -11.14 9.63 -10.47
N GLY A 23 -10.92 10.08 -11.72
CA GLY A 23 -9.58 10.15 -12.30
C GLY A 23 -8.69 11.27 -11.74
N ASP A 24 -9.26 12.34 -11.19
CA ASP A 24 -8.49 13.46 -10.64
C ASP A 24 -7.96 13.10 -9.25
N ASP A 25 -8.82 12.55 -8.38
CA ASP A 25 -8.42 11.99 -7.09
C ASP A 25 -7.42 10.85 -7.26
N LEU A 26 -7.63 9.96 -8.25
CA LEU A 26 -6.70 8.86 -8.52
C LEU A 26 -5.27 9.34 -8.78
N ARG A 27 -5.10 10.39 -9.60
CA ARG A 27 -3.76 10.91 -9.93
C ARG A 27 -3.09 11.52 -8.69
N SER A 28 -3.85 12.23 -7.87
CA SER A 28 -3.35 12.84 -6.62
C SER A 28 -2.92 11.76 -5.63
N LEU A 29 -3.74 10.73 -5.45
CA LEU A 29 -3.48 9.59 -4.56
C LEU A 29 -2.27 8.78 -5.02
N LEU A 30 -2.14 8.51 -6.33
CA LEU A 30 -0.95 7.83 -6.88
C LEU A 30 0.34 8.62 -6.65
N SER A 31 0.30 9.95 -6.80
CA SER A 31 1.47 10.80 -6.55
C SER A 31 1.87 10.83 -5.08
N THR A 32 0.88 10.81 -4.18
CA THR A 32 1.10 10.72 -2.74
C THR A 32 1.68 9.36 -2.34
N LEU A 33 1.14 8.28 -2.90
CA LEU A 33 1.62 6.92 -2.69
C LEU A 33 3.08 6.75 -3.15
N ASP A 34 3.46 7.33 -4.29
CA ASP A 34 4.83 7.25 -4.80
C ASP A 34 5.83 7.92 -3.84
N ARG A 35 5.48 9.09 -3.28
CA ARG A 35 6.29 9.76 -2.25
C ARG A 35 6.38 8.96 -0.96
N GLN A 36 5.27 8.37 -0.51
CA GLN A 36 5.26 7.52 0.67
C GLN A 36 6.12 6.27 0.47
N ARG A 37 6.06 5.66 -0.72
CA ARG A 37 6.90 4.52 -1.11
C ARG A 37 8.38 4.88 -1.11
N ASP A 38 8.74 6.02 -1.69
CA ASP A 38 10.13 6.49 -1.74
C ASP A 38 10.68 6.78 -0.32
N ALA A 39 9.82 7.21 0.59
CA ALA A 39 10.16 7.40 1.98
C ALA A 39 10.32 6.07 2.76
N LEU A 40 9.95 4.91 2.22
CA LEU A 40 10.15 3.61 2.87
C LEU A 40 11.63 3.26 2.90
N THR A 41 12.10 2.88 4.07
CA THR A 41 13.49 2.57 4.36
C THR A 41 13.73 1.05 4.39
N GLU A 42 14.92 0.64 4.78
CA GLU A 42 15.26 -0.76 5.07
C GLU A 42 14.66 -1.27 6.39
N GLU A 43 14.20 -0.37 7.26
CA GLU A 43 13.48 -0.72 8.49
C GLU A 43 12.01 -1.10 8.23
N ASP A 44 11.49 -0.75 7.05
CA ASP A 44 10.13 -1.08 6.63
C ASP A 44 10.05 -2.50 6.03
N PRO A 45 8.91 -3.20 6.17
CA PRO A 45 8.79 -4.58 5.70
C PRO A 45 9.02 -4.71 4.20
N ALA A 46 9.92 -5.62 3.80
CA ALA A 46 10.21 -5.89 2.38
C ALA A 46 8.96 -6.32 1.59
N MET A 47 8.04 -7.03 2.23
CA MET A 47 6.76 -7.43 1.63
C MET A 47 5.90 -6.23 1.24
N LEU A 48 5.84 -5.20 2.09
CA LEU A 48 5.07 -3.98 1.83
C LEU A 48 5.61 -3.25 0.61
N ARG A 49 6.94 -3.09 0.51
CA ARG A 49 7.60 -2.51 -0.67
C ARG A 49 7.28 -3.31 -1.93
N HIS A 50 7.37 -4.64 -1.85
CA HIS A 50 7.05 -5.53 -2.96
C HIS A 50 5.59 -5.37 -3.44
N CYS A 51 4.63 -5.30 -2.52
CA CYS A 51 3.23 -5.08 -2.86
C CYS A 51 3.02 -3.75 -3.57
N LEU A 52 3.67 -2.67 -3.12
CA LEU A 52 3.61 -1.36 -3.76
C LEU A 52 4.24 -1.35 -5.17
N GLU A 53 5.38 -2.01 -5.36
CA GLU A 53 6.03 -2.15 -6.67
C GLU A 53 5.16 -2.91 -7.69
N LYS A 54 4.47 -3.96 -7.23
CA LYS A 54 3.52 -4.74 -8.05
C LYS A 54 2.17 -4.06 -8.22
N ARG A 55 1.95 -2.87 -7.64
CA ARG A 55 0.64 -2.18 -7.57
C ARG A 55 -0.46 -3.07 -6.99
N SER A 56 -0.08 -3.96 -6.06
CA SER A 56 -0.99 -4.87 -5.37
C SER A 56 -1.53 -4.17 -4.11
N TYR A 57 -2.35 -3.14 -4.31
CA TYR A 57 -2.82 -2.26 -3.22
C TYR A 57 -3.66 -3.00 -2.19
N ALA A 58 -4.51 -3.92 -2.61
CA ALA A 58 -5.31 -4.76 -1.71
C ALA A 58 -4.44 -5.63 -0.80
N LYS A 59 -3.34 -6.22 -1.32
CA LYS A 59 -2.39 -6.98 -0.51
C LYS A 59 -1.61 -6.10 0.45
N ALA A 60 -1.24 -4.90 0.01
CA ALA A 60 -0.58 -3.93 0.89
C ALA A 60 -1.49 -3.57 2.07
N ILE A 61 -2.79 -3.32 1.83
CA ILE A 61 -3.78 -3.07 2.87
C ILE A 61 -3.88 -4.27 3.83
N ASP A 62 -4.07 -5.48 3.30
CA ASP A 62 -4.21 -6.70 4.11
C ASP A 62 -2.98 -6.95 5.00
N PHE A 63 -1.78 -6.69 4.47
CA PHE A 63 -0.52 -6.74 5.22
C PHE A 63 -0.46 -5.69 6.33
N LEU A 64 -0.88 -4.45 6.06
CA LEU A 64 -0.90 -3.37 7.05
C LEU A 64 -1.95 -3.58 8.15
N GLU A 65 -3.06 -4.27 7.83
CA GLU A 65 -4.10 -4.65 8.79
C GLU A 65 -3.73 -5.89 9.61
N GLY A 66 -2.59 -6.53 9.34
CA GLY A 66 -2.18 -7.77 10.01
C GLY A 66 -3.04 -8.98 9.64
N ARG A 67 -3.82 -8.90 8.55
CA ARG A 67 -4.60 -10.03 8.03
C ARG A 67 -3.73 -11.02 7.24
N ASP A 68 -2.55 -10.57 6.80
CA ASP A 68 -1.54 -11.37 6.10
C ASP A 68 -0.64 -12.18 7.06
N GLU A 69 -1.08 -12.55 8.27
CA GLU A 69 -0.34 -13.54 9.10
C GLU A 69 -0.31 -14.95 8.44
N ALA A 70 -1.05 -15.17 7.35
CA ALA A 70 -1.15 -16.45 6.64
C ALA A 70 -0.22 -16.61 5.41
N SER A 71 0.45 -15.56 4.94
CA SER A 71 1.33 -15.63 3.75
C SER A 71 2.83 -15.75 4.07
N ALA A 72 3.20 -15.89 5.35
CA ALA A 72 4.56 -16.01 5.83
C ALA A 72 5.23 -17.38 5.57
N THR A 73 4.86 -18.08 4.49
CA THR A 73 5.67 -19.14 3.93
C THR A 73 6.01 -18.79 2.48
N PRO A 74 7.24 -18.31 2.19
CA PRO A 74 7.74 -18.44 0.84
C PRO A 74 7.78 -19.96 0.58
N ASN A 75 6.96 -20.45 -0.33
CA ASN A 75 7.06 -21.83 -0.77
C ASN A 75 8.50 -22.03 -1.28
N CYS A 76 9.25 -22.88 -0.56
CA CYS A 76 10.56 -23.39 -0.95
C CYS A 76 10.51 -24.09 -2.30
#